data_AF-A0A090MZH1-F1
#
_entry.id   AF-A0A090MZH1-F1
#
_cell.length_a   1.000
_cell.length_b   1.000
_cell.length_c   1.000
_cell.angle_alpha   90.00
_cell.angle_beta   90.00
_cell.angle_gamma   90.00
#
_symmetry.space_group_name_H-M   'P 1'
#
loop_
_entity.id
_entity.type
_entity.pdbx_description
1 polymer ?
#
loop_
_entity_poly.entity_id
_entity_poly.type
_entity_poly.pdbx_seq_one_letter_code
_entity_poly.pdbx_strand_id
1 'polypeptide(L)'
;MIYFKSTFVILNFIFNFYEIKSYFLKENNYFDSDIKRIYKRDVDKNELKWDFPIKYWVDPNLGLNENLIEKALQRISNNTCITWEKKESQILNTSGLNVVNRGLCGSFVGRLSKNMPQEITFSSSCFDSGRIEHEFSHALGLVHENKIYGFEKYITINYTNLQEKAVKKFQISNTTEKKPISKFYDYGSLLHHPSNMFSKNGLTTIITKDPNYQDTIGQDDKLKFSDIKNLNLLYCQDKCKKEKKKLKCKNGGYVDPKNCKKCRCPEHYSGTFCNFGKIIDSKCKSVVVQATSSKKLLKISGNLNCFYYIMSPLNTKIQLTIENSDLPNKKEGSPCIQGESLEILYKKDPSVVGAMFCGKVKNVQMKSEDNKVSIHYVGNSTNNFVEISYKKVNKKINKTKKLL
;
A
#
# COMPACT_ATOMS: atom_id res chain seq x y z
N MET A 1 24.08 -68.58 -4.38
CA MET A 1 24.02 -67.10 -4.28
C MET A 1 22.66 -66.68 -4.80
N ILE A 2 21.74 -66.39 -3.88
CA ILE A 2 20.27 -66.34 -4.08
C ILE A 2 19.83 -64.91 -4.47
N TYR A 3 18.92 -64.82 -5.45
CA TYR A 3 18.10 -63.64 -5.80
C TYR A 3 17.12 -63.26 -4.67
N PHE A 4 16.75 -61.98 -4.50
CA PHE A 4 15.34 -61.51 -4.39
C PHE A 4 15.19 -59.95 -4.23
N LYS A 5 14.34 -59.40 -5.12
CA LYS A 5 13.37 -58.26 -5.09
C LYS A 5 13.51 -57.03 -4.17
N SER A 6 13.50 -55.85 -4.82
CA SER A 6 12.51 -54.75 -4.78
C SER A 6 11.83 -54.36 -3.46
N THR A 7 11.97 -53.09 -3.06
CA THR A 7 10.83 -52.24 -2.61
C THR A 7 11.13 -50.74 -2.73
N PHE A 8 10.13 -50.06 -3.29
CA PHE A 8 9.91 -48.62 -3.34
C PHE A 8 9.88 -47.97 -1.94
N VAL A 9 10.53 -46.81 -1.76
CA VAL A 9 10.14 -45.84 -0.72
C VAL A 9 9.98 -44.48 -1.39
N ILE A 10 8.76 -44.19 -1.83
CA ILE A 10 8.28 -42.81 -1.96
C ILE A 10 8.20 -42.27 -0.53
N LEU A 11 9.17 -41.46 -0.13
CA LEU A 11 9.07 -40.66 1.08
C LEU A 11 8.24 -39.42 0.73
N ASN A 12 6.99 -39.47 1.22
CA ASN A 12 5.97 -38.43 1.19
C ASN A 12 6.53 -37.00 1.30
N PHE A 13 6.46 -36.24 0.21
CA PHE A 13 6.42 -34.77 0.23
C PHE A 13 5.02 -34.30 0.67
N ILE A 14 4.58 -34.75 1.85
CA ILE A 14 3.42 -34.22 2.56
C ILE A 14 3.93 -33.68 3.89
N PHE A 15 4.80 -32.67 3.81
CA PHE A 15 5.11 -31.82 4.95
C PHE A 15 4.42 -30.47 4.75
N ASN A 16 3.47 -30.21 5.65
CA ASN A 16 3.07 -28.90 6.13
C ASN A 16 2.12 -27.99 5.34
N PHE A 17 1.06 -28.55 4.77
CA PHE A 17 -0.20 -27.76 4.63
C PHE A 17 -0.96 -27.62 5.96
N TYR A 18 -0.81 -28.56 6.90
CA TYR A 18 -1.50 -28.53 8.19
C TYR A 18 -0.90 -27.53 9.21
N GLU A 19 0.43 -27.37 9.26
CA GLU A 19 1.05 -26.37 10.14
C GLU A 19 0.74 -24.94 9.70
N ILE A 20 0.70 -24.64 8.39
CA ILE A 20 0.32 -23.31 7.90
C ILE A 20 -1.13 -22.97 8.30
N LYS A 21 -2.04 -23.95 8.18
CA LYS A 21 -3.46 -23.77 8.52
C LYS A 21 -3.70 -23.57 10.02
N SER A 22 -2.93 -24.24 10.89
CA SER A 22 -3.02 -24.07 12.33
C SER A 22 -2.43 -22.73 12.82
N TYR A 23 -1.41 -22.21 12.13
CA TYR A 23 -0.77 -20.92 12.43
C TYR A 23 -1.68 -19.72 12.12
N PHE A 24 -2.36 -19.70 10.97
CA PHE A 24 -3.36 -18.66 10.66
C PHE A 24 -4.55 -18.65 11.64
N LEU A 25 -4.87 -19.79 12.28
CA LEU A 25 -5.95 -19.86 13.26
C LEU A 25 -5.57 -19.21 14.60
N LYS A 26 -4.29 -19.25 15.00
CA LYS A 26 -3.79 -18.72 16.28
C LYS A 26 -3.63 -17.19 16.32
N GLU A 27 -3.28 -16.53 15.22
CA GLU A 27 -3.36 -15.05 15.10
C GLU A 27 -4.76 -14.51 15.46
N ASN A 28 -5.79 -15.36 15.31
CA ASN A 28 -7.17 -14.92 15.23
C ASN A 28 -8.02 -15.18 16.49
N ASN A 29 -7.45 -15.65 17.61
CA ASN A 29 -8.21 -15.83 18.87
C ASN A 29 -7.83 -14.82 19.96
N TYR A 30 -6.64 -14.19 19.90
CA TYR A 30 -6.25 -13.17 20.88
C TYR A 30 -6.75 -11.75 20.52
N PHE A 31 -7.21 -11.57 19.28
CA PHE A 31 -7.84 -10.33 18.80
C PHE A 31 -9.19 -10.00 19.48
N ASP A 32 -9.68 -10.85 20.40
CA ASP A 32 -11.07 -10.83 20.89
C ASP A 32 -11.24 -10.41 22.36
N SER A 33 -10.25 -10.60 23.25
CA SER A 33 -10.44 -10.25 24.68
C SER A 33 -10.18 -8.77 25.01
N ASP A 34 -9.24 -8.11 24.33
CA ASP A 34 -8.89 -6.71 24.65
C ASP A 34 -9.62 -5.66 23.80
N ILE A 35 -10.27 -6.05 22.69
CA ILE A 35 -10.96 -5.12 21.78
C ILE A 35 -12.21 -4.49 22.40
N LYS A 36 -12.84 -5.11 23.40
CA LYS A 36 -13.96 -4.49 24.13
C LYS A 36 -13.60 -3.19 24.85
N ARG A 37 -12.31 -2.91 25.06
CA ARG A 37 -11.85 -1.69 25.76
C ARG A 37 -11.31 -0.59 24.84
N ILE A 38 -11.13 -0.87 23.53
CA ILE A 38 -10.29 -0.04 22.64
C ILE A 38 -11.09 0.82 21.64
N TYR A 39 -12.36 0.52 21.34
CA TYR A 39 -13.20 1.30 20.41
C TYR A 39 -14.08 2.37 21.09
N LYS A 40 -13.50 3.19 21.97
CA LYS A 40 -14.25 4.33 22.53
C LYS A 40 -13.40 5.57 22.70
N ARG A 41 -12.77 6.04 21.62
CA ARG A 41 -12.32 7.43 21.52
C ARG A 41 -12.56 7.95 20.11
N ASP A 42 -13.53 8.84 20.05
CA ASP A 42 -13.95 9.62 18.90
C ASP A 42 -12.77 10.33 18.22
N VAL A 43 -13.00 10.76 16.98
CA VAL A 43 -12.25 11.85 16.32
C VAL A 43 -12.50 13.13 17.10
N ASP A 44 -11.89 13.24 18.26
CA ASP A 44 -11.90 14.45 19.06
C ASP A 44 -10.59 15.20 18.86
N LYS A 45 -10.64 16.52 18.99
CA LYS A 45 -9.53 17.47 18.79
C LYS A 45 -8.33 17.27 19.75
N ASN A 46 -8.28 16.15 20.47
CA ASN A 46 -7.32 15.79 21.50
C ASN A 46 -6.60 14.45 21.20
N GLU A 47 -6.32 14.11 19.94
CA GLU A 47 -5.37 13.01 19.66
C GLU A 47 -4.01 13.35 20.28
N LEU A 48 -3.56 12.51 21.21
CA LEU A 48 -2.21 12.57 21.74
C LEU A 48 -1.25 12.31 20.58
N LYS A 49 -0.65 13.37 20.04
CA LYS A 49 0.43 13.20 19.07
C LYS A 49 1.69 12.74 19.79
N TRP A 50 2.51 11.97 19.09
CA TRP A 50 3.86 11.69 19.54
C TRP A 50 4.72 12.96 19.55
N ASP A 51 5.48 13.13 20.63
CA ASP A 51 6.56 14.11 20.69
C ASP A 51 7.82 13.50 20.07
N PHE A 52 8.64 14.32 19.42
CA PHE A 52 9.85 13.86 18.73
C PHE A 52 11.11 14.29 19.50
N PRO A 53 12.14 13.42 19.61
CA PRO A 53 12.16 12.05 19.09
C PRO A 53 11.28 11.07 19.88
N ILE A 54 10.69 10.09 19.18
CA ILE A 54 9.92 9.01 19.80
C ILE A 54 10.89 8.00 20.39
N LYS A 55 10.80 7.78 21.70
CA LYS A 55 11.59 6.76 22.39
C LYS A 55 11.11 5.36 21.99
N TYR A 56 12.04 4.47 21.66
CA TYR A 56 11.72 3.06 21.48
C TYR A 56 12.78 2.16 22.13
N TRP A 57 12.34 1.02 22.62
CA TRP A 57 13.21 -0.06 23.11
C TRP A 57 12.84 -1.35 22.38
N VAL A 58 13.84 -2.17 22.09
CA VAL A 58 13.66 -3.48 21.45
C VAL A 58 14.01 -4.55 22.46
N ASP A 59 13.07 -5.46 22.73
CA ASP A 59 13.30 -6.60 23.60
C ASP A 59 14.45 -7.46 23.04
N PRO A 60 15.52 -7.73 23.80
CA PRO A 60 16.60 -8.62 23.37
C PRO A 60 16.12 -10.02 22.98
N ASN A 61 14.98 -10.46 23.52
CA ASN A 61 14.37 -11.75 23.22
C ASN A 61 13.36 -11.70 22.06
N LEU A 62 13.28 -10.58 21.33
CA LEU A 62 12.36 -10.44 20.21
C LEU A 62 12.58 -11.53 19.16
N GLY A 63 13.83 -11.93 18.95
CA GLY A 63 14.24 -12.90 17.92
C GLY A 63 14.34 -12.30 16.51
N LEU A 64 14.00 -11.01 16.37
CA LEU A 64 14.14 -10.23 15.14
C LEU A 64 15.54 -9.64 15.06
N ASN A 65 16.10 -9.59 13.84
CA ASN A 65 17.29 -8.79 13.57
C ASN A 65 16.95 -7.31 13.76
N GLU A 66 17.49 -6.70 14.81
CA GLU A 66 17.24 -5.30 15.15
C GLU A 66 17.55 -4.32 14.00
N ASN A 67 18.49 -4.65 13.11
CA ASN A 67 18.80 -3.86 11.93
C ASN A 67 17.58 -3.68 11.00
N LEU A 68 16.63 -4.62 10.98
CA LEU A 68 15.40 -4.50 10.20
C LEU A 68 14.46 -3.43 10.79
N ILE A 69 14.37 -3.34 12.13
CA ILE A 69 13.65 -2.26 12.81
C ILE A 69 14.31 -0.94 12.48
N GLU A 70 15.62 -0.83 12.69
CA GLU A 70 16.36 0.41 12.44
C GLU A 70 16.20 0.86 10.98
N LYS A 71 16.26 -0.05 10.02
CA LYS A 71 16.04 0.24 8.60
C LYS A 71 14.62 0.75 8.32
N ALA A 72 13.59 0.14 8.91
CA ALA A 72 12.20 0.59 8.79
C ALA A 72 12.02 2.00 9.37
N LEU A 73 12.52 2.24 10.59
CA LEU A 73 12.47 3.54 11.26
C LEU A 73 13.26 4.62 10.52
N GLN A 74 14.41 4.27 9.93
CA GLN A 74 15.18 5.14 9.06
C GLN A 74 14.42 5.50 7.79
N ARG A 75 13.71 4.57 7.15
CA ARG A 75 12.87 4.87 5.99
C ARG A 75 11.75 5.85 6.35
N ILE A 76 11.05 5.65 7.47
CA ILE A 76 10.05 6.62 7.94
C ILE A 76 10.71 7.98 8.19
N SER A 77 11.84 8.01 8.90
CA SER A 77 12.56 9.26 9.21
C SER A 77 13.01 9.98 7.95
N ASN A 78 13.59 9.29 6.97
CA ASN A 78 14.09 9.87 5.72
C ASN A 78 12.98 10.51 4.88
N ASN A 79 11.74 10.04 5.06
CA ASN A 79 10.61 10.47 4.27
C ASN A 79 9.64 11.38 5.01
N THR A 80 9.87 11.61 6.31
CA THR A 80 9.02 12.45 7.17
C THR A 80 9.86 13.36 8.07
N CYS A 81 9.23 14.04 9.02
CA CYS A 81 9.90 14.77 10.09
C CYS A 81 9.90 14.01 11.42
N ILE A 82 9.40 12.78 11.44
CA ILE A 82 9.40 11.90 12.61
C ILE A 82 10.84 11.46 12.86
N THR A 83 11.26 11.45 14.13
CA THR A 83 12.59 11.01 14.55
C THR A 83 12.46 10.06 15.73
N TRP A 84 13.47 9.21 15.92
CA TRP A 84 13.46 8.12 16.90
C TRP A 84 14.64 8.23 17.86
N GLU A 85 14.45 7.77 19.09
CA GLU A 85 15.49 7.65 20.11
C GLU A 85 15.49 6.22 20.64
N LYS A 86 16.53 5.44 20.33
CA LYS A 86 16.69 4.09 20.86
C LYS A 86 17.03 4.15 22.35
N LYS A 87 16.47 3.22 23.12
CA LYS A 87 16.76 3.02 24.54
C LYS A 87 17.42 1.66 24.74
N GLU A 88 18.39 1.62 25.66
CA GLU A 88 19.12 0.39 26.03
C GLU A 88 18.30 -0.51 26.96
N SER A 89 17.31 0.05 27.65
CA SER A 89 16.44 -0.67 28.58
C SER A 89 14.97 -0.40 28.32
N GLN A 90 14.12 -1.33 28.76
CA GLN A 90 12.67 -1.22 28.67
C GLN A 90 12.18 0.12 29.24
N ILE A 91 11.27 0.75 28.51
CA ILE A 91 10.64 2.00 28.94
C ILE A 91 9.54 1.63 29.93
N LEU A 92 9.49 2.32 31.09
CA LEU A 92 8.51 2.05 32.17
C LEU A 92 7.64 3.27 32.49
N ASN A 93 8.27 4.43 32.71
CA ASN A 93 7.60 5.61 33.31
C ASN A 93 7.63 6.84 32.40
N THR A 94 7.81 6.65 31.09
CA THR A 94 7.74 7.72 30.10
C THR A 94 7.04 7.23 28.85
N SER A 95 6.53 8.15 28.02
CA SER A 95 6.01 7.77 26.71
C SER A 95 7.11 7.22 25.80
N GLY A 96 6.76 6.17 25.06
CA GLY A 96 7.62 5.50 24.11
C GLY A 96 7.00 4.18 23.64
N LEU A 97 7.74 3.45 22.82
CA LEU A 97 7.33 2.19 22.22
C LEU A 97 8.23 1.06 22.73
N ASN A 98 7.64 0.05 23.35
CA ASN A 98 8.35 -1.20 23.70
C ASN A 98 8.06 -2.23 22.60
N VAL A 99 9.07 -2.60 21.83
CA VAL A 99 8.95 -3.59 20.74
C VAL A 99 9.21 -4.97 21.32
N VAL A 100 8.18 -5.81 21.37
CA VAL A 100 8.18 -7.07 22.12
C VAL A 100 7.66 -8.23 21.28
N ASN A 101 8.03 -9.46 21.66
CA ASN A 101 7.46 -10.67 21.06
C ASN A 101 6.25 -11.13 21.88
N ARG A 102 5.06 -11.14 21.27
CA ARG A 102 3.83 -11.68 21.87
C ARG A 102 3.20 -12.78 21.01
N GLY A 103 3.95 -13.33 20.05
CA GLY A 103 3.46 -14.38 19.15
C GLY A 103 2.46 -13.90 18.08
N LEU A 104 2.27 -12.59 17.95
CA LEU A 104 1.45 -11.95 16.92
C LEU A 104 2.00 -10.57 16.57
N CYS A 105 1.60 -10.07 15.40
CA CYS A 105 1.98 -8.75 14.90
C CYS A 105 0.84 -7.77 15.12
N GLY A 106 1.13 -6.65 15.78
CA GLY A 106 0.08 -5.72 16.14
C GLY A 106 0.57 -4.47 16.86
N SER A 107 -0.23 -3.43 16.77
CA SER A 107 0.04 -2.14 17.37
C SER A 107 -1.26 -1.39 17.61
N PHE A 108 -1.28 -0.57 18.66
CA PHE A 108 -2.36 0.37 18.90
C PHE A 108 -2.30 1.53 17.90
N VAL A 109 -3.47 2.04 17.51
CA VAL A 109 -3.54 3.21 16.61
C VAL A 109 -3.29 4.51 17.40
N GLY A 110 -2.14 5.14 17.17
CA GLY A 110 -1.74 6.39 17.79
C GLY A 110 -1.12 6.23 19.19
N ARG A 111 -0.77 7.35 19.81
CA ARG A 111 -0.22 7.39 21.18
C ARG A 111 -1.34 7.21 22.20
N LEU A 112 -1.20 6.23 23.08
CA LEU A 112 -2.18 5.96 24.13
C LEU A 112 -2.02 6.85 25.37
N SER A 113 -0.79 7.24 25.70
CA SER A 113 -0.48 7.96 26.93
C SER A 113 0.67 8.95 26.76
N LYS A 114 0.58 10.09 27.46
CA LYS A 114 1.68 11.05 27.54
C LYS A 114 2.84 10.58 28.43
N ASN A 115 2.55 9.71 29.39
CA ASN A 115 3.46 9.39 30.49
C ASN A 115 3.80 7.90 30.59
N MET A 116 3.12 7.04 29.82
CA MET A 116 3.35 5.59 29.83
C MET A 116 3.77 5.10 28.44
N PRO A 117 4.61 4.07 28.37
CA PRO A 117 4.92 3.39 27.12
C PRO A 117 3.73 2.58 26.63
N GLN A 118 3.76 2.18 25.36
CA GLN A 118 2.86 1.17 24.79
C GLN A 118 3.67 0.12 24.04
N GLU A 119 3.12 -1.09 23.93
CA GLU A 119 3.76 -2.17 23.20
C GLU A 119 3.46 -2.07 21.69
N ILE A 120 4.46 -2.44 20.89
CA ILE A 120 4.27 -2.96 19.52
C ILE A 120 4.68 -4.42 19.57
N THR A 121 3.79 -5.30 19.15
CA THR A 121 4.02 -6.74 19.23
C THR A 121 4.42 -7.28 17.88
N PHE A 122 5.37 -8.21 17.87
CA PHE A 122 5.74 -8.97 16.68
C PHE A 122 5.79 -10.47 16.98
N SER A 123 5.86 -11.24 15.92
CA SER A 123 6.25 -12.66 15.90
C SER A 123 7.24 -12.89 14.76
N SER A 124 7.92 -14.04 14.78
CA SER A 124 8.88 -14.42 13.74
C SER A 124 8.32 -14.42 12.32
N SER A 125 6.99 -14.57 12.18
CA SER A 125 6.33 -14.52 10.87
C SER A 125 6.27 -13.12 10.25
N CYS A 126 6.58 -12.05 11.00
CA CYS A 126 6.52 -10.66 10.52
C CYS A 126 7.87 -9.95 10.49
N PHE A 127 8.96 -10.71 10.47
CA PHE A 127 10.32 -10.19 10.46
C PHE A 127 10.76 -9.73 9.06
N ASP A 128 9.94 -8.90 8.42
CA ASP A 128 10.25 -8.20 7.18
C ASP A 128 10.04 -6.69 7.36
N SER A 129 10.74 -5.90 6.54
CA SER A 129 10.73 -4.44 6.72
C SER A 129 9.36 -3.81 6.51
N GLY A 130 8.53 -4.37 5.62
CA GLY A 130 7.23 -3.79 5.31
C GLY A 130 6.27 -3.97 6.48
N ARG A 131 6.20 -5.16 7.09
CA ARG A 131 5.36 -5.38 8.28
C ARG A 131 5.81 -4.59 9.48
N ILE A 132 7.12 -4.39 9.66
CA ILE A 132 7.61 -3.47 10.70
C ILE A 132 7.11 -2.05 10.42
N GLU A 133 7.27 -1.54 9.19
CA GLU A 133 6.75 -0.22 8.81
C GLU A 133 5.22 -0.11 9.01
N HIS A 134 4.47 -1.19 8.77
CA HIS A 134 3.03 -1.29 8.98
C HIS A 134 2.65 -1.07 10.46
N GLU A 135 3.24 -1.85 11.38
CA GLU A 135 2.92 -1.75 12.80
C GLU A 135 3.36 -0.42 13.43
N PHE A 136 4.51 0.11 12.99
CA PHE A 136 4.92 1.45 13.40
C PHE A 136 3.99 2.54 12.82
N SER A 137 3.43 2.34 11.63
CA SER A 137 2.45 3.27 11.06
C SER A 137 1.14 3.28 11.85
N HIS A 138 0.70 2.14 12.39
CA HIS A 138 -0.38 2.09 13.38
C HIS A 138 -0.03 2.88 14.63
N ALA A 139 1.14 2.65 15.23
CA ALA A 139 1.57 3.42 16.41
C ALA A 139 1.58 4.93 16.15
N LEU A 140 1.92 5.34 14.92
CA LEU A 140 1.90 6.73 14.47
C LEU A 140 0.48 7.28 14.20
N GLY A 141 -0.56 6.45 14.21
CA GLY A 141 -1.96 6.87 14.12
C GLY A 141 -2.64 6.59 12.79
N LEU A 142 -1.98 5.90 11.85
CA LEU A 142 -2.64 5.44 10.64
C LEU A 142 -3.49 4.20 10.92
N VAL A 143 -4.62 4.09 10.24
CA VAL A 143 -5.53 2.94 10.30
C VAL A 143 -5.40 2.13 9.02
N HIS A 144 -5.93 0.89 9.03
CA HIS A 144 -6.05 0.10 7.82
C HIS A 144 -6.87 0.84 6.74
N GLU A 145 -6.43 0.76 5.48
CA GLU A 145 -7.08 1.46 4.37
C GLU A 145 -8.51 0.96 4.16
N ASN A 146 -8.74 -0.34 4.32
CA ASN A 146 -10.07 -0.98 4.27
C ASN A 146 -10.89 -0.80 5.57
N LYS A 147 -10.54 0.19 6.40
CA LYS A 147 -11.26 0.65 7.59
C LYS A 147 -11.53 2.16 7.58
N ILE A 148 -11.08 2.88 6.56
CA ILE A 148 -11.34 4.32 6.45
C ILE A 148 -12.81 4.56 6.08
N TYR A 149 -13.36 5.68 6.54
CA TYR A 149 -14.73 6.06 6.21
C TYR A 149 -14.95 6.09 4.68
N GLY A 150 -15.95 5.35 4.20
CA GLY A 150 -16.28 5.27 2.77
C GLY A 150 -15.58 4.14 2.00
N PHE A 151 -14.85 3.23 2.67
CA PHE A 151 -14.15 2.11 2.02
C PHE A 151 -15.10 1.21 1.20
N GLU A 152 -16.37 1.13 1.58
CA GLU A 152 -17.41 0.34 0.92
C GLU A 152 -17.71 0.81 -0.51
N LYS A 153 -17.20 1.98 -0.92
CA LYS A 153 -17.25 2.45 -2.32
C LYS A 153 -16.18 1.82 -3.19
N TYR A 154 -15.17 1.20 -2.60
CA TYR A 154 -13.96 0.72 -3.27
C TYR A 154 -13.81 -0.81 -3.22
N ILE A 155 -14.31 -1.44 -2.16
CA ILE A 155 -14.25 -2.90 -2.00
C ILE A 155 -15.62 -3.49 -1.61
N THR A 156 -15.75 -4.80 -1.83
CA THR A 156 -16.86 -5.65 -1.39
C THR A 156 -16.28 -6.83 -0.60
N ILE A 157 -16.91 -7.19 0.51
CA ILE A 157 -16.51 -8.35 1.31
C ILE A 157 -17.30 -9.57 0.87
N ASN A 158 -16.59 -10.64 0.51
CA ASN A 158 -17.17 -11.93 0.21
C ASN A 158 -17.33 -12.75 1.50
N TYR A 159 -18.49 -12.59 2.13
CA TYR A 159 -18.83 -13.29 3.38
C TYR A 159 -18.86 -14.82 3.25
N THR A 160 -19.04 -15.37 2.04
CA THR A 160 -19.01 -16.82 1.81
C THR A 160 -17.65 -17.42 2.14
N ASN A 161 -16.55 -16.72 1.85
CA ASN A 161 -15.19 -17.17 2.13
C ASN A 161 -14.66 -16.68 3.49
N LEU A 162 -15.37 -15.76 4.14
CA LEU A 162 -14.94 -15.14 5.39
C LEU A 162 -15.12 -16.08 6.58
N GLN A 163 -14.15 -16.10 7.49
CA GLN A 163 -14.30 -16.76 8.79
C GLN A 163 -15.44 -16.11 9.58
N GLU A 164 -16.30 -16.91 10.20
CA GLU A 164 -17.47 -16.43 10.93
C GLU A 164 -17.10 -15.45 12.07
N LYS A 165 -16.03 -15.77 12.82
CA LYS A 165 -15.46 -14.88 13.85
C LYS A 165 -14.94 -13.54 13.31
N ALA A 166 -14.67 -13.44 12.01
CA ALA A 166 -14.16 -12.21 11.39
C ALA A 166 -15.26 -11.32 10.81
N VAL A 167 -16.53 -11.74 10.81
CA VAL A 167 -17.66 -10.95 10.28
C VAL A 167 -17.72 -9.57 10.96
N LYS A 168 -17.63 -9.55 12.29
CA LYS A 168 -17.63 -8.30 13.08
C LYS A 168 -16.45 -7.38 12.73
N LYS A 169 -15.32 -7.93 12.26
CA LYS A 169 -14.16 -7.15 11.86
C LYS A 169 -14.42 -6.34 10.59
N PHE A 170 -15.42 -6.67 9.78
CA PHE A 170 -15.80 -5.90 8.58
C PHE A 170 -17.14 -5.17 8.70
N GLN A 171 -17.82 -5.28 9.85
CA GLN A 171 -19.02 -4.49 10.10
C GLN A 171 -18.66 -3.00 10.17
N ILE A 172 -19.49 -2.20 9.51
CA ILE A 172 -19.39 -0.74 9.52
C ILE A 172 -19.79 -0.27 10.93
N SER A 173 -18.92 0.49 11.57
CA SER A 173 -19.20 1.08 12.87
C SER A 173 -20.00 2.36 12.64
N ASN A 174 -21.28 2.39 13.05
CA ASN A 174 -22.09 3.61 13.02
C ASN A 174 -21.56 4.74 13.94
N THR A 175 -20.56 4.45 14.77
CA THR A 175 -19.90 5.45 15.62
C THR A 175 -18.67 6.03 14.93
N THR A 176 -18.76 7.32 14.58
CA THR A 176 -17.65 8.28 14.45
C THR A 176 -16.36 7.76 13.79
N GLU A 177 -16.49 7.14 12.62
CA GLU A 177 -15.33 6.70 11.83
C GLU A 177 -14.38 7.88 11.52
N LYS A 178 -13.08 7.62 11.65
CA LYS A 178 -12.05 8.61 11.40
C LYS A 178 -12.15 9.12 9.97
N LYS A 179 -12.40 10.43 9.81
CA LYS A 179 -12.31 11.07 8.50
C LYS A 179 -10.94 10.73 7.92
N PRO A 180 -10.86 10.24 6.67
CA PRO A 180 -9.59 9.84 6.10
C PRO A 180 -8.66 11.06 6.03
N ILE A 181 -7.39 10.87 6.39
CA ILE A 181 -6.36 11.91 6.34
C ILE A 181 -6.15 12.36 4.89
N SER A 182 -6.16 11.38 3.97
CA SER A 182 -6.21 11.55 2.52
C SER A 182 -7.66 11.63 2.03
N LYS A 183 -7.88 12.29 0.89
CA LYS A 183 -9.19 12.30 0.21
C LYS A 183 -9.43 11.08 -0.69
N PHE A 184 -8.39 10.29 -0.95
CA PHE A 184 -8.40 9.20 -1.93
C PHE A 184 -8.04 7.89 -1.25
N TYR A 185 -8.79 6.85 -1.63
CA TYR A 185 -8.55 5.46 -1.25
C TYR A 185 -7.38 4.91 -2.06
N ASP A 186 -6.39 4.32 -1.40
CA ASP A 186 -5.22 3.71 -2.01
C ASP A 186 -5.24 2.19 -1.89
N TYR A 187 -5.64 1.50 -2.96
CA TYR A 187 -5.63 0.05 -3.03
C TYR A 187 -4.24 -0.55 -2.75
N GLY A 188 -3.15 0.14 -3.11
CA GLY A 188 -1.80 -0.37 -2.93
C GLY A 188 -1.14 0.07 -1.63
N SER A 189 -1.84 0.76 -0.72
CA SER A 189 -1.29 1.10 0.59
C SER A 189 -0.75 -0.13 1.30
N LEU A 190 0.37 0.02 2.02
CA LEU A 190 0.90 -1.01 2.92
C LEU A 190 -0.09 -1.36 4.04
N LEU A 191 -1.03 -0.46 4.32
CA LEU A 191 -2.07 -0.60 5.33
C LEU A 191 -3.36 -1.22 4.76
N HIS A 192 -3.37 -1.61 3.48
CA HIS A 192 -4.49 -2.33 2.90
C HIS A 192 -4.32 -3.84 3.11
N HIS A 193 -5.32 -4.50 3.70
CA HIS A 193 -5.30 -5.96 3.84
C HIS A 193 -5.13 -6.70 2.49
N PRO A 194 -4.51 -7.89 2.49
CA PRO A 194 -4.46 -8.76 1.31
C PRO A 194 -5.85 -9.30 0.94
N SER A 195 -5.99 -9.76 -0.31
CA SER A 195 -7.27 -10.17 -0.91
C SER A 195 -7.97 -11.34 -0.20
N ASN A 196 -7.22 -12.21 0.48
CA ASN A 196 -7.71 -13.39 1.19
C ASN A 196 -7.70 -13.20 2.72
N MET A 197 -7.59 -11.96 3.21
CA MET A 197 -7.53 -11.69 4.65
C MET A 197 -8.75 -12.25 5.38
N PHE A 198 -8.51 -12.98 6.47
CA PHE A 198 -9.54 -13.70 7.24
C PHE A 198 -10.33 -14.77 6.45
N SER A 199 -9.73 -15.34 5.41
CA SER A 199 -10.34 -16.44 4.66
C SER A 199 -10.42 -17.73 5.49
N LYS A 200 -11.52 -18.47 5.36
CA LYS A 200 -11.70 -19.79 5.98
C LYS A 200 -11.19 -20.94 5.09
N ASN A 201 -10.94 -20.67 3.81
CA ASN A 201 -10.61 -21.65 2.78
C ASN A 201 -9.42 -21.23 1.90
N GLY A 202 -8.73 -20.13 2.24
CA GLY A 202 -7.63 -19.56 1.46
C GLY A 202 -8.07 -18.74 0.24
N LEU A 203 -9.37 -18.72 -0.07
CA LEU A 203 -9.94 -17.99 -1.20
C LEU A 203 -10.19 -16.51 -0.87
N THR A 204 -10.36 -15.69 -1.91
CA THR A 204 -10.61 -14.25 -1.82
C THR A 204 -11.79 -13.89 -0.93
N THR A 205 -11.54 -12.98 0.02
CA THR A 205 -12.53 -12.38 0.93
C THR A 205 -12.75 -10.89 0.63
N ILE A 206 -11.74 -10.19 0.11
CA ILE A 206 -11.81 -8.76 -0.26
C ILE A 206 -11.75 -8.63 -1.78
N ILE A 207 -12.86 -8.17 -2.35
CA ILE A 207 -13.04 -7.99 -3.80
C ILE A 207 -13.02 -6.50 -4.12
N THR A 208 -12.10 -6.05 -4.97
CA THR A 208 -12.05 -4.65 -5.42
C THR A 208 -13.19 -4.35 -6.40
N LYS A 209 -13.90 -3.23 -6.22
CA LYS A 209 -14.97 -2.81 -7.14
C LYS A 209 -14.46 -2.39 -8.51
N ASP A 210 -13.24 -1.86 -8.56
CA ASP A 210 -12.49 -1.73 -9.81
C ASP A 210 -11.62 -2.99 -9.95
N PRO A 211 -12.01 -3.98 -10.77
CA PRO A 211 -11.37 -5.31 -10.80
C PRO A 211 -9.90 -5.26 -11.24
N ASN A 212 -9.48 -4.19 -11.92
CA ASN A 212 -8.09 -3.98 -12.30
C ASN A 212 -7.16 -3.76 -11.09
N TYR A 213 -7.71 -3.46 -9.92
CA TYR A 213 -6.95 -3.30 -8.67
C TYR A 213 -6.88 -4.57 -7.83
N GLN A 214 -7.46 -5.69 -8.29
CA GLN A 214 -7.54 -6.90 -7.48
C GLN A 214 -6.15 -7.48 -7.15
N ASP A 215 -5.20 -7.35 -8.07
CA ASP A 215 -3.80 -7.75 -7.88
C ASP A 215 -2.93 -6.64 -7.28
N THR A 216 -3.52 -5.48 -6.96
CA THR A 216 -2.83 -4.36 -6.32
C THR A 216 -2.88 -4.46 -4.79
N ILE A 217 -4.00 -4.94 -4.22
CA ILE A 217 -4.23 -4.95 -2.77
C ILE A 217 -3.33 -5.93 -2.02
N GLY A 218 -2.86 -5.54 -0.83
CA GLY A 218 -2.03 -6.38 0.04
C GLY A 218 -0.52 -6.24 -0.18
N GLN A 219 -0.06 -5.09 -0.67
CA GLN A 219 1.38 -4.79 -0.75
C GLN A 219 2.02 -4.93 0.64
N ASP A 220 3.21 -5.52 0.69
CA ASP A 220 3.92 -5.84 1.94
C ASP A 220 5.42 -5.47 1.91
N ASP A 221 5.88 -4.73 0.89
CA ASP A 221 7.29 -4.39 0.70
C ASP A 221 7.77 -3.18 1.52
N LYS A 222 7.00 -2.08 1.50
CA LYS A 222 7.29 -0.79 2.18
C LYS A 222 6.11 0.17 2.10
N LEU A 223 6.16 1.24 2.89
CA LEU A 223 5.18 2.34 2.84
C LEU A 223 5.15 2.99 1.47
N LYS A 224 3.93 3.20 0.96
CA LYS A 224 3.72 3.86 -0.33
C LYS A 224 3.71 5.38 -0.17
N PHE A 225 3.70 6.07 -1.31
CA PHE A 225 3.75 7.53 -1.32
C PHE A 225 2.60 8.18 -0.51
N SER A 226 1.39 7.63 -0.64
CA SER A 226 0.19 8.04 0.09
C SER A 226 0.33 7.83 1.61
N ASP A 227 0.89 6.70 2.04
CA ASP A 227 1.12 6.38 3.46
C ASP A 227 2.05 7.41 4.10
N ILE A 228 3.19 7.67 3.46
CA ILE A 228 4.16 8.70 3.89
C ILE A 228 3.53 10.10 3.85
N LYS A 229 2.73 10.40 2.83
CA LYS A 229 2.00 11.67 2.73
C LYS A 229 1.04 11.84 3.90
N ASN A 230 0.33 10.79 4.32
CA ASN A 230 -0.57 10.81 5.48
C ASN A 230 0.20 11.06 6.77
N LEU A 231 1.35 10.40 6.99
CA LEU A 231 2.21 10.69 8.14
C LEU A 231 2.68 12.16 8.17
N ASN A 232 3.08 12.70 7.01
CA ASN A 232 3.49 14.10 6.91
C ASN A 232 2.34 15.09 7.13
N LEU A 233 1.13 14.74 6.70
CA LEU A 233 -0.08 15.50 7.01
C LEU A 233 -0.42 15.43 8.51
N LEU A 234 -0.14 14.34 9.21
CA LEU A 234 -0.37 14.24 10.65
C LEU A 234 0.66 15.03 11.46
N TYR A 235 1.95 14.91 11.13
CA TYR A 235 3.03 15.35 12.02
C TYR A 235 3.85 16.54 11.52
N CYS A 236 3.88 16.80 10.21
CA CYS A 236 4.93 17.61 9.60
C CYS A 236 4.45 18.88 8.90
N GLN A 237 3.15 19.20 8.99
CA GLN A 237 2.55 20.38 8.36
C GLN A 237 3.20 21.69 8.78
N ASP A 238 3.81 21.72 9.97
CA ASP A 238 4.34 22.94 10.59
C ASP A 238 5.76 23.28 10.16
N LYS A 239 6.49 22.31 9.58
CA LYS A 239 7.92 22.44 9.26
C LYS A 239 8.22 23.54 8.25
N CYS A 240 7.33 23.74 7.28
CA CYS A 240 7.50 24.74 6.22
C CYS A 240 6.56 25.94 6.35
N LYS A 241 5.94 26.16 7.51
CA LYS A 241 4.99 27.29 7.72
C LYS A 241 5.65 28.66 7.64
N LYS A 242 6.93 28.77 8.03
CA LYS A 242 7.68 30.03 8.08
C LYS A 242 8.16 30.53 6.72
N GLU A 243 8.01 29.71 5.67
CA GLU A 243 8.43 30.10 4.31
C GLU A 243 7.52 31.19 3.75
N LYS A 244 8.11 32.33 3.38
CA LYS A 244 7.38 33.48 2.80
C LYS A 244 6.63 33.10 1.52
N LYS A 245 7.19 32.19 0.72
CA LYS A 245 6.59 31.72 -0.55
C LYS A 245 6.23 30.24 -0.43
N LYS A 246 4.93 29.95 -0.46
CA LYS A 246 4.44 28.57 -0.48
C LYS A 246 4.73 27.92 -1.84
N LEU A 247 5.50 26.83 -1.82
CA LEU A 247 5.80 26.01 -2.99
C LEU A 247 4.51 25.32 -3.48
N LYS A 248 4.21 25.42 -4.78
CA LYS A 248 3.01 24.80 -5.39
C LYS A 248 3.37 23.49 -6.06
N CYS A 249 3.19 22.38 -5.36
CA CYS A 249 3.42 21.05 -5.89
C CYS A 249 2.33 20.63 -6.89
N LYS A 250 2.72 19.87 -7.92
CA LYS A 250 1.84 19.35 -8.97
C LYS A 250 1.66 17.84 -8.83
N ASN A 251 0.71 17.31 -9.59
CA ASN A 251 0.46 15.87 -9.73
C ASN A 251 0.45 15.15 -8.38
N GLY A 252 -0.39 15.56 -7.44
CA GLY A 252 -0.52 14.90 -6.13
C GLY A 252 0.65 15.08 -5.14
N GLY A 253 1.75 15.72 -5.55
CA GLY A 253 2.91 16.01 -4.70
C GLY A 253 2.61 17.01 -3.57
N TYR A 254 3.51 17.06 -2.59
CA TYR A 254 3.42 17.95 -1.44
C TYR A 254 4.81 18.48 -1.05
N VAL A 255 4.86 19.59 -0.29
CA VAL A 255 6.13 20.22 0.10
C VAL A 255 6.92 19.25 0.98
N ASP A 256 8.20 19.07 0.67
CA ASP A 256 9.07 18.20 1.47
C ASP A 256 9.31 18.83 2.85
N PRO A 257 8.88 18.19 3.95
CA PRO A 257 9.04 18.75 5.29
C PRO A 257 10.50 18.82 5.74
N LYS A 258 11.41 18.12 5.05
CA LYS A 258 12.87 18.20 5.28
C LYS A 258 13.56 19.20 4.35
N ASN A 259 12.90 19.65 3.29
CA ASN A 259 13.44 20.65 2.37
C ASN A 259 12.30 21.45 1.74
N CYS A 260 11.96 22.57 2.38
CA CYS A 260 10.83 23.41 1.98
C CYS A 260 10.95 24.08 0.59
N LYS A 261 12.09 23.90 -0.09
CA LYS A 261 12.35 24.41 -1.45
C LYS A 261 12.02 23.39 -2.55
N LYS A 262 11.67 22.15 -2.22
CA LYS A 262 11.26 21.12 -3.18
C LYS A 262 10.00 20.38 -2.74
N CYS A 263 9.34 19.78 -3.70
CA CYS A 263 8.22 18.87 -3.47
C CYS A 263 8.72 17.43 -3.37
N ARG A 264 8.02 16.63 -2.56
CA ARG A 264 8.03 15.17 -2.67
C ARG A 264 7.02 14.77 -3.73
N CYS A 265 7.47 13.95 -4.67
CA CYS A 265 6.70 13.58 -5.86
C CYS A 265 6.19 12.15 -5.77
N PRO A 266 4.96 11.87 -6.24
CA PRO A 266 4.51 10.50 -6.40
C PRO A 266 5.41 9.71 -7.34
N GLU A 267 5.26 8.39 -7.30
CA GLU A 267 6.20 7.46 -7.94
C GLU A 267 6.41 7.71 -9.44
N HIS A 268 5.38 8.18 -10.15
CA HIS A 268 5.44 8.44 -11.59
C HIS A 268 5.91 9.86 -11.96
N TYR A 269 6.28 10.71 -11.00
CA TYR A 269 6.61 12.11 -11.27
C TYR A 269 7.90 12.55 -10.60
N SER A 270 8.52 13.59 -11.15
CA SER A 270 9.82 14.09 -10.72
C SER A 270 9.96 15.62 -10.84
N GLY A 271 11.12 16.11 -10.41
CA GLY A 271 11.48 17.53 -10.41
C GLY A 271 11.03 18.29 -9.18
N THR A 272 11.53 19.51 -9.03
CA THR A 272 11.31 20.36 -7.84
C THR A 272 9.83 20.58 -7.52
N PHE A 273 8.96 20.61 -8.53
CA PHE A 273 7.52 20.84 -8.38
C PHE A 273 6.66 19.62 -8.71
N CYS A 274 7.27 18.45 -8.97
CA CYS A 274 6.57 17.24 -9.43
C CYS A 274 5.81 17.42 -10.75
N ASN A 275 6.32 18.29 -11.62
CA ASN A 275 5.67 18.66 -12.89
C ASN A 275 6.19 17.83 -14.08
N PHE A 276 7.28 17.10 -13.92
CA PHE A 276 7.86 16.26 -14.96
C PHE A 276 7.53 14.80 -14.74
N GLY A 277 7.45 14.03 -15.83
CA GLY A 277 7.46 12.58 -15.74
C GLY A 277 8.78 12.09 -15.13
N LYS A 278 8.76 10.99 -14.38
CA LYS A 278 9.97 10.31 -13.93
C LYS A 278 10.63 9.63 -15.13
N ILE A 279 11.95 9.74 -15.22
CA ILE A 279 12.77 9.04 -16.20
C ILE A 279 13.86 8.33 -15.40
N ILE A 280 13.97 7.01 -15.54
CA ILE A 280 14.92 6.19 -14.79
C ILE A 280 15.99 5.64 -15.73
N ASP A 281 15.60 4.86 -16.74
CA ASP A 281 16.54 4.21 -17.64
C ASP A 281 16.74 5.06 -18.92
N SER A 282 17.99 5.34 -19.25
CA SER A 282 18.38 6.10 -20.46
C SER A 282 18.02 5.37 -21.76
N LYS A 283 17.80 4.05 -21.71
CA LYS A 283 17.29 3.24 -22.82
C LYS A 283 15.80 3.49 -23.09
N CYS A 284 15.08 4.07 -22.12
CA CYS A 284 13.71 4.49 -22.34
C CYS A 284 13.70 5.68 -23.30
N LYS A 285 13.06 5.51 -24.46
CA LYS A 285 12.66 6.68 -25.26
C LYS A 285 11.76 7.54 -24.37
N SER A 286 11.96 8.87 -24.34
CA SER A 286 11.04 9.77 -23.65
C SER A 286 9.70 9.74 -24.38
N VAL A 287 8.73 8.96 -23.88
CA VAL A 287 7.47 8.72 -24.57
C VAL A 287 6.32 9.39 -23.81
N VAL A 288 6.14 10.68 -24.12
CA VAL A 288 4.83 11.32 -23.96
C VAL A 288 4.08 11.14 -25.28
N VAL A 289 2.98 10.40 -25.25
CA VAL A 289 2.13 10.18 -26.43
C VAL A 289 0.78 10.89 -26.29
N GLN A 290 0.22 11.31 -27.41
CA GLN A 290 -1.07 11.99 -27.46
C GLN A 290 -2.18 11.03 -27.91
N ALA A 291 -3.19 10.88 -27.07
CA ALA A 291 -4.41 10.14 -27.39
C ALA A 291 -5.35 10.99 -28.25
N THR A 292 -5.75 10.42 -29.39
CA THR A 292 -6.71 10.98 -30.34
C THR A 292 -8.00 10.17 -30.34
N SER A 293 -9.02 10.58 -31.09
CA SER A 293 -10.24 9.78 -31.24
C SER A 293 -9.97 8.41 -31.89
N SER A 294 -8.98 8.32 -32.77
CA SER A 294 -8.51 7.07 -33.38
C SER A 294 -7.73 6.22 -32.37
N LYS A 295 -7.97 4.89 -32.42
CA LYS A 295 -7.26 3.89 -31.62
C LYS A 295 -5.79 3.87 -32.04
N LYS A 296 -4.89 4.00 -31.07
CA LYS A 296 -3.43 3.87 -31.22
C LYS A 296 -2.93 2.70 -30.39
N LEU A 297 -1.73 2.22 -30.71
CA LEU A 297 -1.09 1.09 -30.02
C LEU A 297 0.28 1.52 -29.49
N LEU A 298 0.53 1.25 -28.21
CA LEU A 298 1.82 1.39 -27.55
C LEU A 298 2.36 -0.02 -27.29
N LYS A 299 3.55 -0.32 -27.82
CA LYS A 299 4.24 -1.59 -27.60
C LYS A 299 5.52 -1.34 -26.81
N ILE A 300 5.71 -2.11 -25.75
CA ILE A 300 6.88 -2.04 -24.87
C ILE A 300 7.37 -3.47 -24.68
N SER A 301 8.67 -3.71 -24.82
CA SER A 301 9.26 -5.04 -24.65
C SER A 301 10.71 -4.98 -24.19
N GLY A 302 11.12 -6.00 -23.45
CA GLY A 302 12.49 -6.23 -23.00
C GLY A 302 12.69 -6.00 -21.51
N ASN A 303 13.93 -6.24 -21.06
CA ASN A 303 14.38 -5.94 -19.72
C ASN A 303 14.58 -4.42 -19.57
N LEU A 304 13.50 -3.72 -19.21
CA LEU A 304 13.41 -2.27 -19.15
C LEU A 304 12.67 -1.83 -17.88
N ASN A 305 13.02 -0.66 -17.39
CA ASN A 305 12.32 0.03 -16.30
C ASN A 305 11.96 1.45 -16.75
N CYS A 306 10.75 1.59 -17.31
CA CYS A 306 10.37 2.78 -18.07
C CYS A 306 9.02 3.36 -17.65
N PHE A 307 8.94 4.69 -17.65
CA PHE A 307 7.69 5.42 -17.50
C PHE A 307 7.20 5.96 -18.84
N TYR A 308 5.90 5.83 -19.08
CA TYR A 308 5.21 6.32 -20.27
C TYR A 308 4.02 7.18 -19.85
N TYR A 309 3.74 8.23 -20.62
CA TYR A 309 2.66 9.17 -20.33
C TYR A 309 1.74 9.31 -21.54
N ILE A 310 0.46 9.00 -21.35
CA ILE A 310 -0.57 9.18 -22.37
C ILE A 310 -1.39 10.40 -21.97
N MET A 311 -1.40 11.42 -22.83
CA MET A 311 -2.11 12.66 -22.60
C MET A 311 -3.21 12.86 -23.64
N SER A 312 -4.29 13.53 -23.25
CA SER A 312 -5.34 13.99 -24.15
C SER A 312 -5.74 15.44 -23.81
N PRO A 313 -6.51 16.13 -24.68
CA PRO A 313 -6.99 17.49 -24.38
C PRO A 313 -7.74 17.57 -23.04
N LEU A 314 -7.74 18.74 -22.41
CA LEU A 314 -8.49 18.97 -21.18
C LEU A 314 -9.97 18.58 -21.33
N ASN A 315 -10.60 18.20 -20.22
CA ASN A 315 -12.00 17.77 -20.19
C ASN A 315 -12.32 16.50 -21.00
N THR A 316 -11.31 15.73 -21.38
CA THR A 316 -11.48 14.40 -21.99
C THR A 316 -11.02 13.30 -21.03
N LYS A 317 -11.25 12.05 -21.41
CA LYS A 317 -10.76 10.85 -20.75
C LYS A 317 -10.02 10.00 -21.79
N ILE A 318 -9.32 8.98 -21.32
CA ILE A 318 -8.57 8.03 -22.14
C ILE A 318 -9.15 6.65 -21.84
N GLN A 319 -9.54 5.93 -22.89
CA GLN A 319 -9.84 4.50 -22.81
C GLN A 319 -8.58 3.74 -23.19
N LEU A 320 -8.22 2.74 -22.40
CA LEU A 320 -7.07 1.87 -22.62
C LEU A 320 -7.49 0.42 -22.56
N THR A 321 -6.77 -0.41 -23.32
CA THR A 321 -6.89 -1.86 -23.26
C THR A 321 -5.50 -2.47 -23.27
N ILE A 322 -5.18 -3.30 -22.27
CA ILE A 322 -4.06 -4.24 -22.38
C ILE A 322 -4.52 -5.32 -23.35
N GLU A 323 -4.02 -5.26 -24.58
CA GLU A 323 -4.40 -6.20 -25.63
C GLU A 323 -3.76 -7.56 -25.35
N ASN A 324 -2.47 -7.56 -25.00
CA ASN A 324 -1.70 -8.74 -24.64
C ASN A 324 -0.45 -8.35 -23.84
N SER A 325 0.01 -9.22 -22.94
CA SER A 325 1.26 -9.03 -22.19
C SER A 325 1.87 -10.35 -21.74
N ASP A 326 3.17 -10.31 -21.48
CA ASP A 326 3.89 -11.31 -20.69
C ASP A 326 4.85 -10.54 -19.75
N LEU A 327 4.47 -10.43 -18.49
CA LEU A 327 5.12 -9.61 -17.47
C LEU A 327 5.80 -10.49 -16.41
N PRO A 328 6.68 -9.95 -15.56
CA PRO A 328 7.19 -10.67 -14.40
C PRO A 328 6.06 -11.35 -13.63
N ASN A 329 6.27 -12.62 -13.24
CA ASN A 329 5.27 -13.38 -12.49
C ASN A 329 5.28 -12.97 -11.02
N LYS A 330 4.13 -13.14 -10.36
CA LYS A 330 3.98 -13.02 -8.92
C LYS A 330 3.86 -14.40 -8.28
N LYS A 331 4.08 -14.48 -6.97
CA LYS A 331 3.76 -15.68 -6.20
C LYS A 331 2.24 -15.84 -6.14
N GLU A 332 1.76 -17.08 -6.16
CA GLU A 332 0.33 -17.34 -5.98
C GLU A 332 -0.16 -16.77 -4.64
N GLY A 333 -1.30 -16.07 -4.67
CA GLY A 333 -1.86 -15.39 -3.51
C GLY A 333 -1.18 -14.09 -3.09
N SER A 334 -0.05 -13.71 -3.69
CA SER A 334 0.59 -12.41 -3.45
C SER A 334 0.04 -11.33 -4.40
N PRO A 335 0.19 -10.04 -4.08
CA PRO A 335 -0.06 -8.98 -5.04
C PRO A 335 1.05 -8.89 -6.10
N CYS A 336 0.81 -8.06 -7.10
CA CYS A 336 1.83 -7.51 -7.99
C CYS A 336 2.55 -6.34 -7.30
N ILE A 337 3.86 -6.45 -7.09
CA ILE A 337 4.63 -5.48 -6.30
C ILE A 337 4.92 -4.21 -7.11
N GLN A 338 4.66 -3.04 -6.53
CA GLN A 338 4.97 -1.75 -7.13
C GLN A 338 6.48 -1.60 -7.39
N GLY A 339 6.85 -1.28 -8.62
CA GLY A 339 8.25 -1.17 -9.05
C GLY A 339 8.89 -2.48 -9.51
N GLU A 340 8.16 -3.60 -9.48
CA GLU A 340 8.58 -4.91 -9.98
C GLU A 340 7.63 -5.47 -11.06
N SER A 341 6.54 -4.76 -11.32
CA SER A 341 5.46 -5.17 -12.22
C SER A 341 4.91 -3.98 -13.02
N LEU A 342 3.94 -4.21 -13.89
CA LEU A 342 3.30 -3.14 -14.68
C LEU A 342 2.32 -2.37 -13.79
N GLU A 343 2.54 -1.07 -13.60
CA GLU A 343 1.60 -0.17 -12.92
C GLU A 343 0.96 0.79 -13.93
N ILE A 344 -0.37 0.95 -13.88
CA ILE A 344 -1.10 1.92 -14.69
C ILE A 344 -1.94 2.85 -13.79
N LEU A 345 -1.56 4.13 -13.75
CA LEU A 345 -2.29 5.20 -13.07
C LEU A 345 -3.29 5.85 -14.03
N TYR A 346 -4.57 5.54 -13.82
CA TYR A 346 -5.68 6.13 -14.56
C TYR A 346 -6.73 6.81 -13.65
N LYS A 347 -6.49 6.83 -12.33
CA LYS A 347 -7.27 7.61 -11.36
C LYS A 347 -6.87 9.09 -11.41
N LYS A 348 -7.73 9.95 -10.88
CA LYS A 348 -7.54 11.41 -10.94
C LYS A 348 -6.35 11.91 -10.13
N ASP A 349 -6.11 11.36 -8.94
CA ASP A 349 -4.97 11.72 -8.10
C ASP A 349 -3.85 10.68 -8.28
N PRO A 350 -2.66 11.08 -8.76
CA PRO A 350 -1.54 10.17 -8.98
C PRO A 350 -0.71 9.88 -7.72
N SER A 351 -1.14 10.34 -6.53
CA SER A 351 -0.47 10.06 -5.26
C SER A 351 -0.84 8.72 -4.61
N VAL A 352 -1.82 8.01 -5.18
CA VAL A 352 -2.16 6.62 -4.81
C VAL A 352 -1.51 5.65 -5.79
N VAL A 353 -1.35 4.38 -5.39
CA VAL A 353 -0.83 3.32 -6.26
C VAL A 353 -1.82 3.04 -7.40
N GLY A 354 -1.29 2.74 -8.59
CA GLY A 354 -2.06 2.41 -9.78
C GLY A 354 -2.51 0.94 -9.82
N ALA A 355 -3.23 0.59 -10.88
CA ALA A 355 -3.59 -0.80 -11.12
C ALA A 355 -2.33 -1.58 -11.52
N MET A 356 -2.07 -2.67 -10.81
CA MET A 356 -0.87 -3.49 -10.98
C MET A 356 -1.18 -4.78 -11.75
N PHE A 357 -0.29 -5.17 -12.66
CA PHE A 357 -0.44 -6.35 -13.52
C PHE A 357 0.85 -7.17 -13.59
N CYS A 358 0.71 -8.50 -13.56
CA CYS A 358 1.81 -9.47 -13.60
C CYS A 358 1.47 -10.64 -14.53
N GLY A 359 2.48 -11.39 -14.93
CA GLY A 359 2.32 -12.56 -15.79
C GLY A 359 1.61 -12.23 -17.11
N LYS A 360 0.79 -13.18 -17.59
CA LYS A 360 0.06 -13.05 -18.85
C LYS A 360 -1.28 -12.37 -18.64
N VAL A 361 -1.48 -11.22 -19.27
CA VAL A 361 -2.71 -10.43 -19.19
C VAL A 361 -3.21 -10.15 -20.60
N LYS A 362 -4.52 -10.32 -20.84
CA LYS A 362 -5.14 -10.15 -22.15
C LYS A 362 -6.52 -9.50 -22.04
N ASN A 363 -6.84 -8.61 -22.97
CA ASN A 363 -8.16 -7.97 -23.11
C ASN A 363 -8.66 -7.21 -21.86
N VAL A 364 -7.76 -6.64 -21.06
CA VAL A 364 -8.14 -5.89 -19.85
C VAL A 364 -8.39 -4.43 -20.19
N GLN A 365 -9.61 -3.95 -19.97
CA GLN A 365 -10.01 -2.59 -20.29
C GLN A 365 -10.04 -1.68 -19.06
N MET A 366 -9.69 -0.42 -19.28
CA MET A 366 -9.76 0.63 -18.26
C MET A 366 -10.12 1.97 -18.89
N LYS A 367 -10.70 2.85 -18.08
CA LYS A 367 -11.07 4.20 -18.49
C LYS A 367 -10.58 5.19 -17.45
N SER A 368 -9.78 6.15 -17.87
CA SER A 368 -9.23 7.14 -16.97
C SER A 368 -10.30 8.07 -16.41
N GLU A 369 -10.02 8.61 -15.23
CA GLU A 369 -10.85 9.62 -14.58
C GLU A 369 -10.60 11.02 -15.14
N ASP A 370 -9.41 11.24 -15.72
CA ASP A 370 -9.02 12.51 -16.33
C ASP A 370 -8.25 12.35 -17.65
N ASN A 371 -7.72 13.44 -18.20
CA ASN A 371 -7.06 13.50 -19.50
C ASN A 371 -5.60 13.01 -19.51
N LYS A 372 -5.17 12.28 -18.48
CA LYS A 372 -3.81 11.77 -18.34
C LYS A 372 -3.84 10.34 -17.81
N VAL A 373 -2.92 9.53 -18.32
CA VAL A 373 -2.56 8.22 -17.78
C VAL A 373 -1.05 8.13 -17.73
N SER A 374 -0.51 7.58 -16.64
CA SER A 374 0.90 7.22 -16.57
C SER A 374 1.06 5.71 -16.37
N ILE A 375 2.09 5.16 -16.99
CA ILE A 375 2.37 3.73 -17.02
C ILE A 375 3.81 3.56 -16.56
N HIS A 376 4.05 2.66 -15.60
CA HIS A 376 5.37 2.22 -15.22
C HIS A 376 5.51 0.76 -15.63
N TYR A 377 6.33 0.51 -16.64
CA TYR A 377 6.66 -0.83 -17.11
C TYR A 377 7.96 -1.29 -16.45
N VAL A 378 7.92 -2.48 -15.87
CA VAL A 378 9.09 -3.18 -15.35
C VAL A 378 9.12 -4.59 -15.94
N GLY A 379 10.09 -4.85 -16.80
CA GLY A 379 10.40 -6.17 -17.33
C GLY A 379 11.76 -6.63 -16.77
N ASN A 380 11.88 -7.90 -16.41
CA ASN A 380 13.12 -8.50 -15.90
C ASN A 380 13.74 -9.53 -16.86
N SER A 381 13.10 -9.74 -18.01
CA SER A 381 13.53 -10.63 -19.08
C SER A 381 13.38 -9.96 -20.45
N THR A 382 14.19 -10.36 -21.42
CA THR A 382 14.09 -9.90 -22.82
C THR A 382 12.76 -10.26 -23.47
N ASN A 383 12.11 -11.31 -22.96
CA ASN A 383 10.82 -11.79 -23.47
C ASN A 383 9.63 -11.08 -22.85
N ASN A 384 9.83 -10.27 -21.80
CA ASN A 384 8.70 -9.53 -21.23
C ASN A 384 8.21 -8.46 -22.20
N PHE A 385 6.90 -8.25 -22.27
CA PHE A 385 6.30 -7.22 -23.10
C PHE A 385 4.89 -6.84 -22.63
N VAL A 386 4.42 -5.70 -23.11
CA VAL A 386 3.01 -5.28 -23.03
C VAL A 386 2.61 -4.52 -24.29
N GLU A 387 1.42 -4.83 -24.80
CA GLU A 387 0.76 -4.11 -25.89
C GLU A 387 -0.50 -3.41 -25.35
N ILE A 388 -0.48 -2.08 -25.33
CA ILE A 388 -1.57 -1.26 -24.79
C ILE A 388 -2.17 -0.43 -25.90
N SER A 389 -3.43 -0.68 -26.23
CA SER A 389 -4.17 0.22 -27.09
C SER A 389 -4.79 1.36 -26.29
N TYR A 390 -4.89 2.53 -26.90
CA TYR A 390 -5.45 3.71 -26.26
C TYR A 390 -6.15 4.64 -27.24
N LYS A 391 -7.18 5.35 -26.75
CA LYS A 391 -7.86 6.42 -27.48
C LYS A 391 -8.48 7.44 -26.53
N LYS A 392 -8.61 8.67 -27.00
CA LYS A 392 -9.38 9.74 -26.35
C LYS A 392 -10.87 9.40 -26.42
N VAL A 393 -11.57 9.64 -25.32
CA VAL A 393 -13.03 9.57 -25.22
C VAL A 393 -13.56 10.82 -24.52
N ASN A 394 -14.71 11.32 -24.96
CA ASN A 394 -15.30 12.52 -24.36
C ASN A 394 -15.85 12.21 -22.96
N LYS A 395 -15.77 13.18 -22.04
CA LYS A 395 -16.52 13.11 -20.77
C LYS A 395 -18.01 13.14 -21.13
N LYS A 396 -18.81 12.18 -20.63
CA LYS A 396 -20.28 12.28 -20.73
C LYS A 396 -20.69 13.55 -19.99
N ILE A 397 -21.18 14.56 -20.71
CA ILE A 397 -21.81 15.73 -20.10
C ILE A 397 -23.18 15.25 -19.65
N ASN A 398 -23.37 15.01 -18.35
CA ASN A 398 -24.73 14.82 -17.82
C ASN A 398 -25.45 16.15 -18.00
N LYS A 399 -26.36 16.22 -18.99
CA LYS A 399 -27.21 17.38 -19.29
C LYS A 399 -28.29 17.66 -18.22
N THR A 400 -28.15 17.16 -16.99
CA THR A 400 -29.17 17.25 -15.92
C THR A 400 -28.79 18.19 -14.78
N LYS A 401 -28.29 19.39 -15.11
CA LYS A 401 -28.38 20.58 -14.24
C LYS A 401 -28.58 21.83 -15.11
N LYS A 402 -29.75 21.91 -15.74
CA LYS A 402 -30.38 23.15 -16.20
C LYS A 402 -31.88 22.90 -16.03
N LEU A 403 -32.58 23.86 -15.41
CA LEU A 403 -33.88 23.76 -14.70
C LEU A 403 -33.67 23.24 -13.26
N LEU A 404 -33.87 24.01 -12.19
CA LEU A 404 -34.59 25.27 -11.94
C LEU A 404 -33.69 26.33 -11.29
#